data_AF-A0A2Z6UE69-F1
#
_entry.id   AF-A0A2Z6UE69-F1
#
_cell.length_a   1.000
_cell.length_b   1.000
_cell.length_c   1.000
_cell.angle_alpha   90.00
_cell.angle_beta   90.00
_cell.angle_gamma   90.00
#
_symmetry.space_group_name_H-M   'P 1'
#
loop_
_entity.id
_entity.type
_entity.pdbx_description
1 polymer ?
#
loop_
_entity_poly.entity_id
_entity_poly.type
_entity_poly.pdbx_seq_one_letter_code
_entity_poly.pdbx_strand_id
1 'polypeptide(L)'
;MYEAGGHKCENDCIYIKHYSALQLRQIARVDPIKSPISRALFGYTNPMQNPRKNTKRMDLVKIEGLSLQALIGVYEFERHAKQRVIVDLVMHTDFSKAGATDDVTYTIDYGKVAERLGELADKCEFKLLEALGAQMSDMIFKEFAPEKIELTLSKPDIIDNADNVAITLIRERKS
;
A
#
# COMPACT_ATOMS: atom_id res chain seq x y z
N MET A 1 22.22 -13.03 -56.99
CA MET A 1 23.13 -13.27 -55.84
C MET A 1 22.71 -12.35 -54.71
N TYR A 2 22.37 -12.96 -53.58
CA TYR A 2 22.20 -12.44 -52.21
C TYR A 2 20.99 -11.56 -51.82
N GLU A 3 20.47 -11.95 -50.66
CA GLU A 3 19.25 -11.58 -49.91
C GLU A 3 19.45 -10.35 -49.00
N ALA A 4 18.35 -9.75 -48.53
CA ALA A 4 17.97 -9.70 -47.10
C ALA A 4 17.12 -8.46 -46.70
N GLY A 5 16.12 -8.71 -45.84
CA GLY A 5 15.55 -7.77 -44.85
C GLY A 5 14.57 -6.71 -45.39
N GLY A 6 13.48 -6.30 -44.74
CA GLY A 6 13.00 -6.52 -43.37
C GLY A 6 12.07 -5.35 -43.01
N HIS A 7 10.83 -5.68 -42.61
CA HIS A 7 9.89 -4.94 -41.75
C HIS A 7 9.33 -3.53 -42.09
N LYS A 8 7.98 -3.52 -42.05
CA LYS A 8 7.03 -2.61 -41.34
C LYS A 8 6.41 -1.43 -42.10
N CYS A 9 5.10 -1.29 -41.82
CA CYS A 9 4.17 -0.19 -42.12
C CYS A 9 3.86 -0.04 -43.62
N GLU A 10 2.64 0.01 -44.13
CA GLU A 10 1.30 0.35 -43.64
C GLU A 10 0.31 -0.43 -44.53
N ASN A 11 -0.70 -1.10 -43.98
CA ASN A 11 -1.78 -1.66 -44.81
C ASN A 11 -3.01 -0.79 -44.69
N ASP A 12 -3.13 0.10 -45.67
CA ASP A 12 -4.13 0.04 -46.71
C ASP A 12 -5.60 -0.17 -46.34
N CYS A 13 -6.31 0.89 -46.70
CA CYS A 13 -7.73 1.02 -46.90
C CYS A 13 -8.27 0.04 -47.98
N ILE A 14 -9.56 -0.28 -47.85
CA ILE A 14 -10.50 -0.75 -48.90
C ILE A 14 -10.60 -2.27 -49.13
N TYR A 15 -11.74 -2.86 -48.75
CA TYR A 15 -12.72 -3.46 -49.68
C TYR A 15 -13.89 -4.10 -48.90
N ILE A 16 -15.10 -3.52 -48.94
CA ILE A 16 -16.34 -4.32 -48.87
C ILE A 16 -17.33 -3.82 -49.93
N LYS A 17 -17.73 -4.79 -50.75
CA LYS A 17 -18.56 -4.72 -51.95
C LYS A 17 -19.99 -4.24 -51.64
N HIS A 18 -20.54 -3.49 -52.59
CA HIS A 18 -21.97 -3.16 -52.68
C HIS A 18 -22.83 -4.43 -52.72
N TYR A 19 -23.79 -4.55 -51.80
CA TYR A 19 -24.93 -5.45 -51.94
C TYR A 19 -26.21 -4.63 -52.12
N SER A 20 -27.04 -5.04 -53.07
CA SER A 20 -28.29 -4.34 -53.41
C SER A 20 -29.38 -4.58 -52.36
N ALA A 21 -30.26 -3.60 -52.20
CA ALA A 21 -31.30 -3.52 -51.16
C ALA A 21 -32.38 -4.62 -51.19
N LEU A 22 -32.28 -5.59 -52.11
CA LEU A 22 -33.28 -6.66 -52.30
C LEU A 22 -32.96 -7.96 -51.53
N GLN A 23 -31.74 -8.13 -51.00
CA GLN A 23 -31.39 -9.33 -50.21
C GLN A 23 -31.69 -9.21 -48.71
N LEU A 24 -32.11 -8.05 -48.21
CA LEU A 24 -32.33 -7.81 -46.77
C LEU A 24 -33.74 -8.20 -46.27
N ARG A 25 -34.66 -8.62 -47.15
CA ARG A 25 -36.04 -8.92 -46.74
C ARG A 25 -36.30 -10.33 -46.22
N GLN A 26 -35.33 -11.25 -46.28
CA GLN A 26 -35.54 -12.65 -45.86
C GLN A 26 -34.94 -13.03 -44.50
N ILE A 27 -34.30 -12.10 -43.78
CA ILE A 27 -33.63 -12.41 -42.49
C ILE A 27 -34.54 -12.10 -41.28
N ALA A 28 -35.71 -11.48 -41.48
CA ALA A 28 -36.59 -11.02 -40.39
C ALA A 28 -37.56 -12.08 -39.83
N ARG A 29 -37.28 -13.39 -39.98
CA ARG A 29 -38.12 -14.47 -39.42
C ARG A 29 -37.34 -15.65 -38.85
N VAL A 30 -36.17 -15.41 -38.26
CA VAL A 30 -35.44 -16.49 -37.58
C VAL A 30 -35.11 -16.05 -36.16
N ASP A 31 -35.67 -16.78 -35.19
CA ASP A 31 -35.42 -16.56 -33.77
C ASP A 31 -33.91 -16.66 -33.47
N PRO A 32 -33.31 -15.67 -32.78
CA PRO A 32 -31.86 -15.55 -32.65
C PRO A 32 -31.21 -16.59 -31.73
N ILE A 33 -31.99 -17.48 -31.10
CA ILE A 33 -31.51 -18.38 -30.04
C ILE A 33 -31.23 -19.80 -30.55
N LYS A 34 -31.65 -20.17 -31.77
CA LYS A 34 -31.53 -21.57 -32.26
C LYS A 34 -30.93 -21.74 -33.66
N SER A 35 -29.94 -20.92 -34.02
CA SER A 35 -29.18 -21.14 -35.27
C SER A 35 -27.68 -21.29 -34.97
N PRO A 36 -27.02 -22.41 -35.40
CA PRO A 36 -25.58 -22.61 -35.20
C PRO A 36 -24.70 -21.69 -36.06
N ILE A 37 -25.29 -20.80 -36.86
CA ILE A 37 -24.58 -19.99 -37.87
C ILE A 37 -24.23 -18.57 -37.36
N SER A 38 -24.72 -18.13 -36.19
CA SER A 38 -24.40 -16.79 -35.65
C SER A 38 -22.94 -16.65 -35.16
N ARG A 39 -22.18 -17.74 -35.11
CA ARG A 39 -20.86 -17.81 -34.48
C ARG A 39 -19.70 -17.21 -35.30
N ALA A 40 -19.93 -16.90 -36.58
CA ALA A 40 -18.85 -16.49 -37.51
C ALA A 40 -18.97 -15.05 -38.04
N LEU A 41 -20.09 -14.34 -37.83
CA LEU A 41 -20.32 -13.01 -38.41
C LEU A 41 -20.44 -11.88 -37.39
N PHE A 42 -20.67 -12.21 -36.12
CA PHE A 42 -20.59 -11.25 -35.03
C PHE A 42 -19.39 -11.62 -34.18
N GLY A 43 -18.26 -10.98 -34.46
CA GLY A 43 -17.06 -11.05 -33.62
C GLY A 43 -17.35 -10.48 -32.25
N TYR A 44 -17.99 -11.27 -31.39
CA TYR A 44 -18.04 -11.02 -29.97
C TYR A 44 -16.67 -11.40 -29.39
N THR A 45 -15.73 -10.46 -29.47
CA THR A 45 -14.60 -10.45 -28.56
C THR A 45 -15.19 -10.43 -27.16
N ASN A 46 -14.89 -11.46 -26.38
CA ASN A 46 -15.37 -11.63 -25.02
C ASN A 46 -14.83 -10.46 -24.16
N PRO A 47 -15.63 -9.42 -23.82
CA PRO A 47 -15.12 -8.27 -23.09
C PRO A 47 -15.36 -8.50 -21.60
N MET A 48 -14.89 -9.61 -21.04
CA MET A 48 -15.10 -9.90 -19.62
C MET A 48 -14.08 -10.89 -19.05
N GLN A 49 -12.80 -10.65 -19.31
CA GLN A 49 -11.80 -10.88 -18.27
C GLN A 49 -11.51 -9.53 -17.64
N ASN A 50 -12.26 -9.20 -16.59
CA ASN A 50 -11.85 -8.16 -15.65
C ASN A 50 -10.72 -8.80 -14.83
N PRO A 51 -9.43 -8.46 -15.05
CA PRO A 51 -8.42 -8.82 -14.08
C PRO A 51 -8.80 -8.02 -12.83
N ARG A 52 -9.47 -8.66 -11.87
CA ARG A 52 -9.57 -8.09 -10.53
C ARG A 52 -8.14 -7.80 -10.14
N LYS A 53 -7.72 -6.53 -10.20
CA LYS A 53 -6.44 -6.09 -9.66
C LYS A 53 -6.35 -6.77 -8.30
N ASN A 54 -5.31 -7.54 -8.09
CA ASN A 54 -5.07 -8.22 -6.83
C ASN A 54 -4.82 -7.12 -5.78
N THR A 55 -5.90 -6.55 -5.25
CA THR A 55 -5.87 -5.52 -4.22
C THR A 55 -5.42 -6.22 -2.97
N LYS A 56 -4.12 -6.11 -2.69
CA LYS A 56 -3.53 -6.48 -1.41
C LYS A 56 -4.40 -5.86 -0.31
N ARG A 57 -4.95 -6.70 0.58
CA ARG A 57 -5.71 -6.21 1.73
C ARG A 57 -4.73 -5.51 2.66
N MET A 58 -5.04 -4.26 3.01
CA MET A 58 -4.27 -3.47 3.96
C MET A 58 -5.08 -3.37 5.25
N ASP A 59 -4.75 -4.24 6.18
CA ASP A 59 -5.19 -4.16 7.57
C ASP A 59 -4.18 -3.33 8.37
N LEU A 60 -4.49 -3.03 9.63
CA LEU A 60 -3.60 -2.26 10.49
C LEU A 60 -3.58 -2.73 11.94
N VAL A 61 -2.41 -2.63 12.56
CA VAL A 61 -2.22 -2.65 14.01
C VAL A 61 -2.06 -1.21 14.48
N LYS A 62 -2.71 -0.86 15.60
CA LYS A 62 -2.56 0.45 16.24
C LYS A 62 -2.08 0.30 17.68
N ILE A 63 -1.04 1.04 18.04
CA ILE A 63 -0.57 1.26 19.41
C ILE A 63 -0.84 2.74 19.71
N GLU A 64 -1.56 3.02 20.79
CA GLU A 64 -1.92 4.39 21.19
C GLU A 64 -1.42 4.69 22.59
N GLY A 65 -0.87 5.89 22.79
CA GLY A 65 -0.49 6.39 24.10
C GLY A 65 0.69 5.67 24.76
N LEU A 66 1.59 5.06 23.99
CA LEU A 66 2.76 4.37 24.56
C LEU A 66 3.71 5.41 25.16
N SER A 67 3.70 5.52 26.49
CA SER A 67 4.52 6.48 27.23
C SER A 67 5.92 5.94 27.48
N LEU A 68 6.92 6.56 26.85
CA LEU A 68 8.34 6.22 26.97
C LEU A 68 9.12 7.33 27.69
N GLN A 69 10.26 6.96 28.27
CA GLN A 69 11.21 7.90 28.86
C GLN A 69 12.44 7.99 27.96
N ALA A 70 12.74 9.18 27.45
CA ALA A 70 13.87 9.42 26.56
C ALA A 70 14.64 10.66 26.99
N LEU A 71 15.97 10.63 26.82
CA LEU A 71 16.77 11.85 26.97
C LEU A 71 16.70 12.65 25.66
N ILE A 72 15.77 13.60 25.59
CA ILE A 72 15.46 14.32 24.36
C ILE A 72 15.36 15.84 24.53
N GLY A 73 16.19 16.56 23.80
CA GLY A 73 16.19 18.03 23.81
C GLY A 73 17.46 18.66 23.27
N VAL A 74 17.36 19.91 22.85
CA VAL A 74 18.49 20.70 22.32
C VAL A 74 19.21 21.41 23.45
N TYR A 75 18.48 21.86 24.46
CA TYR A 75 19.02 22.67 25.55
C TYR A 75 19.68 21.81 26.62
N GLU A 76 20.67 22.37 27.30
CA GLU A 76 21.44 21.64 28.32
C GLU A 76 20.56 21.18 29.48
N PHE A 77 19.61 22.01 29.93
CA PHE A 77 18.67 21.65 31.00
C PHE A 77 17.80 20.42 30.66
N GLU A 78 17.48 20.22 29.37
CA GLU A 78 16.71 19.05 28.89
C GLU A 78 17.50 17.75 28.95
N ARG A 79 18.83 17.83 29.07
CA ARG A 79 19.74 16.69 29.12
C ARG A 79 20.09 16.25 30.54
N HIS A 80 19.52 16.90 31.56
CA HIS A 80 19.72 16.53 32.96
C HIS A 80 18.73 15.45 33.44
N ALA A 81 17.60 15.28 32.77
CA ALA A 81 16.59 14.29 33.13
C ALA A 81 15.90 13.71 31.88
N LYS A 82 15.50 12.43 31.95
CA LYS A 82 14.65 11.83 30.92
C LYS A 82 13.28 12.50 30.93
N GLN A 83 12.75 12.70 29.75
CA GLN A 83 11.45 13.32 29.52
C GLN A 83 10.49 12.31 28.94
N ARG A 84 9.21 12.51 29.22
CA ARG A 84 8.13 11.68 28.70
C ARG A 84 7.93 11.99 27.22
N VAL A 85 7.99 10.94 26.40
CA VAL A 85 7.59 10.97 24.98
C VAL A 85 6.45 9.97 24.82
N ILE A 86 5.33 10.44 24.30
CA ILE A 86 4.16 9.59 24.00
C ILE A 86 4.26 9.17 22.53
N VAL A 87 4.13 7.87 22.29
CA VAL A 87 4.22 7.28 20.96
C VAL A 87 2.86 6.71 20.55
N ASP A 88 2.37 7.16 19.40
CA ASP A 88 1.29 6.51 18.67
C ASP A 88 1.85 5.90 17.40
N LEU A 89 1.51 4.65 17.11
CA LEU A 89 2.03 3.91 15.97
C LEU A 89 0.92 3.14 15.27
N VAL A 90 0.76 3.41 13.98
CA VAL A 90 -0.05 2.63 13.04
C VAL A 90 0.90 1.82 12.16
N MET A 91 0.69 0.52 12.05
CA MET A 91 1.45 -0.35 11.14
C MET A 91 0.49 -1.08 10.22
N HIS A 92 0.67 -0.93 8.92
CA HIS A 92 -0.13 -1.59 7.89
C HIS A 92 0.48 -2.93 7.50
N THR A 93 -0.36 -3.96 7.47
CA THR A 93 0.02 -5.34 7.09
C THR A 93 -1.20 -6.10 6.56
N ASP A 94 -1.03 -7.33 6.08
CA ASP A 94 -2.13 -8.20 5.61
C ASP A 94 -2.39 -9.29 6.65
N PHE A 95 -3.55 -9.26 7.32
CA PHE A 95 -3.94 -10.28 8.30
C PHE A 95 -4.63 -11.49 7.68
N SER A 96 -4.78 -11.56 6.35
CA SER A 96 -5.51 -12.66 5.70
C SER A 96 -4.98 -14.04 6.12
N LYS A 97 -3.66 -14.17 6.30
CA LYS A 97 -3.05 -15.43 6.74
C LYS A 97 -3.19 -15.66 8.24
N ALA A 98 -2.94 -14.64 9.06
CA ALA A 98 -3.12 -14.72 10.50
C ALA A 98 -4.56 -15.10 10.87
N GLY A 99 -5.56 -14.43 10.29
CA GLY A 99 -6.98 -14.73 10.53
C GLY A 99 -7.44 -16.09 10.03
N ALA A 100 -6.75 -16.69 9.05
CA ALA A 100 -7.07 -18.03 8.56
C ALA A 100 -6.40 -19.15 9.37
N THR A 101 -5.29 -18.86 10.05
CA THR A 101 -4.44 -19.87 10.71
C THR A 101 -4.44 -19.76 12.23
N ASP A 102 -4.88 -18.62 12.77
CA ASP A 102 -4.77 -18.27 14.19
C ASP A 102 -3.33 -18.36 14.72
N ASP A 103 -2.34 -18.11 13.84
CA ASP A 103 -0.92 -18.19 14.15
C ASP A 103 -0.30 -16.79 14.22
N VAL A 104 0.21 -16.45 15.40
CA VAL A 104 0.82 -15.16 15.73
C VAL A 104 2.07 -14.86 14.89
N THR A 105 2.71 -15.87 14.30
CA THR A 105 3.89 -15.69 13.43
C THR A 105 3.56 -15.00 12.11
N TYR A 106 2.28 -14.96 11.71
CA TYR A 106 1.82 -14.27 10.50
C TYR A 106 1.25 -12.88 10.77
N THR A 107 1.36 -12.36 12.00
CA THR A 107 1.02 -10.99 12.34
C THR A 107 2.23 -10.23 12.89
N ILE A 108 2.05 -8.93 13.12
CA ILE A 108 3.04 -8.11 13.82
C ILE A 108 2.81 -8.26 15.33
N ASP A 109 3.84 -8.72 16.04
CA ASP A 109 3.88 -8.82 17.49
C ASP A 109 4.02 -7.43 18.11
N TYR A 110 2.90 -6.78 18.39
CA TYR A 110 2.85 -5.43 18.97
C TYR A 110 3.47 -5.34 20.37
N GLY A 111 3.51 -6.45 21.13
CA GLY A 111 4.17 -6.50 22.43
C GLY A 111 5.68 -6.32 22.27
N LYS A 112 6.28 -7.06 21.34
CA LYS A 112 7.69 -6.86 20.97
C LYS A 112 7.96 -5.49 20.38
N VAL A 113 7.08 -4.96 19.53
CA VAL A 113 7.26 -3.60 18.99
C VAL A 113 7.35 -2.57 20.12
N ALA A 114 6.45 -2.63 21.10
CA ALA A 114 6.47 -1.71 22.25
C ALA A 114 7.75 -1.86 23.09
N GLU A 115 8.19 -3.09 23.35
CA GLU A 115 9.45 -3.37 24.07
C GLU A 115 10.66 -2.76 23.33
N ARG A 116 10.78 -3.01 22.03
CA ARG A 116 11.88 -2.52 21.19
C ARG A 116 11.91 -1.00 21.10
N LEU A 117 10.74 -0.36 21.02
CA LEU A 117 10.62 1.10 21.06
C LEU A 117 11.09 1.66 22.41
N GLY A 118 10.69 1.02 23.51
CA GLY A 118 11.12 1.41 24.86
C GLY A 118 12.63 1.29 25.05
N GLU A 119 13.23 0.17 24.63
CA GLU A 119 14.69 -0.01 24.67
C GLU A 119 15.44 1.06 23.88
N LEU A 120 14.95 1.40 22.68
CA LEU A 120 15.59 2.39 21.81
C LEU A 120 15.47 3.79 22.43
N ALA A 121 14.32 4.15 22.96
CA ALA A 121 14.12 5.42 23.66
C ALA A 121 15.02 5.53 24.91
N ASP A 122 15.20 4.44 25.65
CA ASP A 122 15.96 4.41 26.89
C ASP A 122 17.48 4.57 26.69
N LYS A 123 18.00 3.98 25.60
CA LYS A 123 19.43 3.94 25.26
C LYS A 123 19.93 5.16 24.49
N CYS A 124 19.04 5.94 23.88
CA CYS A 124 19.44 6.99 22.96
C CYS A 124 19.39 8.40 23.58
N GLU A 125 20.36 9.22 23.19
CA GLU A 125 20.44 10.65 23.54
C GLU A 125 20.20 11.51 22.29
N PHE A 126 18.94 11.62 21.86
CA PHE A 126 18.61 12.44 20.69
C PHE A 126 18.40 13.89 21.06
N LYS A 127 18.74 14.79 20.14
CA LYS A 127 18.39 16.21 20.28
C LYS A 127 16.98 16.52 19.77
N LEU A 128 16.49 15.73 18.82
CA LEU A 128 15.33 16.01 17.99
C LEU A 128 14.39 14.81 17.96
N LEU A 129 13.08 15.07 17.96
CA LEU A 129 12.05 14.03 17.80
C LEU A 129 12.16 13.38 16.42
N GLU A 130 12.57 14.14 15.40
CA GLU A 130 12.73 13.69 14.03
C GLU A 130 13.80 12.61 13.92
N ALA A 131 14.92 12.78 14.64
CA ALA A 131 16.01 11.80 14.66
C ALA A 131 15.59 10.51 15.38
N LEU A 132 14.91 10.65 16.53
CA LEU A 132 14.34 9.52 17.27
C LEU A 132 13.32 8.76 16.42
N GLY A 133 12.36 9.48 15.85
CA GLY A 133 11.31 8.92 15.00
C GLY A 133 11.84 8.25 13.74
N ALA A 134 12.90 8.80 13.14
CA ALA A 134 13.57 8.17 12.01
C ALA A 134 14.20 6.83 12.40
N GLN A 135 14.94 6.76 13.51
CA GLN A 135 15.53 5.50 13.96
C GLN A 135 14.49 4.47 14.40
N MET A 136 13.44 4.90 15.10
CA MET A 136 12.29 4.03 15.43
C MET A 136 11.65 3.47 14.18
N SER A 137 11.39 4.31 13.17
CA SER A 137 10.82 3.87 11.89
C SER A 137 11.70 2.83 11.21
N ASP A 138 13.01 3.07 11.13
CA ASP A 138 13.95 2.18 10.47
C ASP A 138 14.05 0.83 11.19
N MET A 139 14.03 0.84 12.53
CA MET A 139 13.96 -0.36 13.36
C MET A 139 12.68 -1.14 13.09
N ILE A 140 11.52 -0.48 13.06
CA ILE A 140 10.22 -1.12 12.82
C ILE A 140 10.21 -1.84 11.46
N PHE A 141 10.66 -1.16 10.39
CA PHE A 141 10.76 -1.78 9.07
C PHE A 141 11.74 -2.95 9.02
N LYS A 142 12.86 -2.86 9.74
CA LYS A 142 13.90 -3.89 9.75
C LYS A 142 13.47 -5.15 10.53
N GLU A 143 12.83 -4.99 11.68
CA GLU A 143 12.52 -6.08 12.60
C GLU A 143 11.12 -6.68 12.37
N PHE A 144 10.15 -5.87 11.95
CA PHE A 144 8.73 -6.28 11.85
C PHE A 144 8.16 -6.20 10.43
N ALA A 145 8.88 -5.55 9.52
CA ALA A 145 8.58 -5.52 8.08
C ALA A 145 7.13 -5.11 7.66
N PRO A 146 6.49 -4.11 8.30
CA PRO A 146 5.21 -3.59 7.81
C PRO A 146 5.35 -2.96 6.41
N GLU A 147 4.21 -2.79 5.74
CA GLU A 147 4.14 -2.19 4.41
C GLU A 147 4.19 -0.66 4.48
N LYS A 148 3.52 -0.11 5.48
CA LYS A 148 3.46 1.33 5.77
C LYS A 148 3.38 1.52 7.27
N ILE A 149 3.95 2.61 7.76
CA ILE A 149 3.79 3.05 9.14
C ILE A 149 3.37 4.51 9.21
N GLU A 150 2.64 4.84 10.26
CA GLU A 150 2.39 6.22 10.71
C GLU A 150 2.84 6.29 12.17
N LEU A 151 3.94 6.99 12.43
CA LEU A 151 4.54 7.12 13.75
C LEU A 151 4.41 8.55 14.24
N THR A 152 3.64 8.76 15.30
CA THR A 152 3.51 10.06 15.97
C THR A 152 4.30 10.04 17.27
N LEU A 153 5.15 11.05 17.45
CA LEU A 153 5.88 11.29 18.69
C LEU A 153 5.41 12.61 19.28
N SER A 154 4.81 12.52 20.46
CA SER A 154 4.27 13.64 21.22
C SER A 154 5.15 13.93 22.42
N LYS A 155 5.49 15.20 22.61
CA LYS A 155 6.19 15.70 23.80
C LYS A 155 5.23 16.67 24.51
N PRO A 156 4.35 16.13 25.38
CA PRO A 156 3.47 16.99 26.16
C PRO A 156 4.31 17.86 27.09
N ASP A 157 3.75 18.97 27.56
CA ASP A 157 4.33 19.79 28.63
C ASP A 157 5.59 20.61 28.23
N ILE A 158 5.88 20.78 26.93
CA ILE A 158 7.06 21.54 26.45
C ILE A 158 6.76 23.02 26.11
N ILE A 159 5.50 23.37 25.86
CA ILE A 159 5.04 24.73 25.59
C ILE A 159 3.85 25.03 26.51
N ASP A 160 3.98 26.01 27.40
CA ASP A 160 3.00 26.32 28.46
C ASP A 160 1.56 26.59 27.95
N ASN A 161 1.43 27.10 26.72
CA ASN A 161 0.16 27.47 26.11
C ASN A 161 -0.32 26.48 25.02
N ALA A 162 0.22 25.26 24.99
CA ALA A 162 -0.20 24.22 24.06
C ALA A 162 -0.48 22.91 24.79
N ASP A 163 -1.60 22.25 24.45
CA ASP A 163 -1.95 20.95 25.05
C ASP A 163 -0.94 19.86 24.69
N ASN A 164 -0.40 19.90 23.47
CA ASN A 164 0.57 18.91 22.99
C ASN A 164 1.39 19.47 21.82
N VAL A 165 2.65 19.04 21.74
CA VAL A 165 3.50 19.23 20.56
C VAL A 165 3.88 17.85 20.03
N ALA A 166 3.59 17.58 18.77
CA ALA A 166 3.85 16.29 18.17
C ALA A 166 4.38 16.41 16.74
N ILE A 167 5.15 15.40 16.34
CA ILE A 167 5.52 15.17 14.93
C ILE A 167 4.96 13.83 14.47
N THR A 168 4.61 13.73 13.19
CA THR A 168 4.15 12.47 12.59
C THR A 168 5.00 12.13 11.37
N LEU A 169 5.58 10.94 11.36
CA LEU A 169 6.30 10.38 10.22
C LEU A 169 5.42 9.36 9.53
N ILE A 170 5.14 9.59 8.25
CA ILE A 170 4.44 8.63 7.39
C ILE A 170 5.47 8.05 6.43
N ARG A 171 5.67 6.73 6.47
CA ARG A 171 6.68 6.05 5.66
C ARG A 171 6.10 4.77 5.07
N GLU A 172 6.53 4.47 3.85
CA GLU A 172 6.21 3.23 3.15
C GLU A 172 7.49 2.46 2.89
N ARG A 173 7.39 1.13 2.93
CA ARG A 173 8.51 0.26 2.61
C ARG A 173 8.85 0.44 1.14
N LYS A 174 10.09 0.85 0.85
CA LYS A 174 10.58 0.93 -0.54
C LYS A 174 10.63 -0.49 -1.11
N SER A 175 9.91 -0.70 -2.22
CA SER A 175 9.94 -1.94 -3.01
C SER A 175 11.28 -2.11 -3.73
#